data_AF-A0A429JJG3-F1
#
_entry.id   AF-A0A429JJG3-F1
#
_cell.length_a   1.000
_cell.length_b   1.000
_cell.length_c   1.000
_cell.angle_alpha   90.00
_cell.angle_beta   90.00
_cell.angle_gamma   90.00
#
_symmetry.space_group_name_H-M   'P 1'
#
loop_
_entity.id
_entity.type
_entity.pdbx_description
1 polymer ?
#
loop_
_entity_poly.entity_id
_entity_poly.type
_entity_poly.pdbx_seq_one_letter_code
_entity_poly.pdbx_strand_id
1 'polypeptide(L)'
;YMAPAAPGHPYRWLTEVPRPRERARSRLLEVGEVVPPVNVAEGLGLAEDGMAVLRRQVLSIDDEPVELVASYYPVEIARGTAITEFRRIRGGTPTLLAGLGHPPVRSVDRVSARVPAQEENAALRLPGNLPVLHTLRVVYGEGDRPIEVSVMAKAGHLYELQYEFGAGQQP
;
A
#
# COMPACT_ATOMS: atom_id res chain seq x y z
N TYR A 1 17.60 -14.19 -7.03
CA TYR A 1 16.82 -13.63 -8.16
C TYR A 1 15.43 -14.24 -8.09
N MET A 2 14.44 -13.53 -7.56
CA MET A 2 13.07 -14.07 -7.43
C MET A 2 12.33 -13.82 -8.75
N ALA A 3 11.83 -14.89 -9.35
CA ALA A 3 11.12 -14.86 -10.62
C ALA A 3 9.82 -14.04 -10.53
N PRO A 4 9.40 -13.38 -11.62
CA PRO A 4 8.14 -12.63 -11.65
C PRO A 4 6.95 -13.56 -11.40
N ALA A 5 5.97 -13.08 -10.64
CA ALA A 5 4.71 -13.80 -10.43
C ALA A 5 3.95 -13.96 -11.76
N ALA A 6 3.37 -15.14 -11.98
CA ALA A 6 2.56 -15.42 -13.16
C ALA A 6 1.30 -14.52 -13.20
N PRO A 7 0.80 -14.17 -14.40
CA PRO A 7 -0.39 -13.34 -14.54
C PRO A 7 -1.60 -13.96 -13.83
N GLY A 8 -2.24 -13.20 -12.93
CA GLY A 8 -3.46 -13.62 -12.24
C GLY A 8 -3.28 -14.12 -10.80
N HIS A 9 -2.06 -14.13 -10.26
CA HIS A 9 -1.84 -14.34 -8.82
C HIS A 9 -1.55 -13.01 -8.11
N PRO A 10 -2.14 -12.76 -6.92
CA PRO A 10 -1.75 -11.61 -6.10
C PRO A 10 -0.25 -11.70 -5.76
N TYR A 11 0.43 -10.56 -5.78
CA TYR A 11 1.85 -10.47 -5.45
C TYR A 11 2.13 -11.09 -4.08
N ARG A 12 3.04 -12.06 -4.06
CA ARG A 12 3.26 -13.01 -2.95
C ARG A 12 4.32 -12.52 -1.96
N TRP A 13 4.08 -11.37 -1.31
CA TRP A 13 4.97 -10.86 -0.25
C TRP A 13 4.23 -10.18 0.91
N LEU A 14 2.94 -10.50 1.07
CA LEU A 14 2.24 -10.41 2.34
C LEU A 14 1.20 -11.54 2.30
N THR A 15 1.55 -12.72 2.82
CA THR A 15 0.51 -13.70 3.12
C THR A 15 -0.05 -13.29 4.47
N GLU A 16 -1.09 -12.46 4.47
CA GLU A 16 -2.05 -12.56 5.57
C GLU A 16 -2.48 -14.01 5.60
N VAL A 17 -2.37 -14.70 6.73
CA VAL A 17 -2.89 -16.06 6.86
C VAL A 17 -4.36 -16.02 6.46
N PRO A 18 -4.76 -16.53 5.28
CA PRO A 18 -6.14 -16.40 4.84
C PRO A 18 -6.94 -17.40 5.66
N ARG A 19 -7.85 -16.91 6.51
CA ARG A 19 -8.91 -17.77 7.02
C ARG A 19 -9.84 -18.12 5.84
N PRO A 20 -10.21 -19.39 5.62
CA PRO A 20 -10.87 -19.77 4.37
C PRO A 20 -12.25 -19.12 4.20
N ARG A 21 -12.53 -18.60 3.00
CA ARG A 21 -13.81 -18.03 2.48
C ARG A 21 -14.23 -16.63 2.95
N GLU A 22 -13.31 -15.82 3.45
CA GLU A 22 -13.57 -14.43 3.80
C GLU A 22 -13.79 -13.54 2.54
N ARG A 23 -14.90 -12.79 2.48
CA ARG A 23 -15.22 -11.91 1.34
C ARG A 23 -14.46 -10.58 1.46
N ALA A 24 -13.22 -10.55 1.00
CA ALA A 24 -12.45 -9.30 0.93
C ALA A 24 -13.12 -8.27 0.02
N ARG A 25 -13.35 -7.07 0.55
CA ARG A 25 -13.86 -5.90 -0.17
C ARG A 25 -12.92 -4.72 0.03
N SER A 26 -12.81 -3.87 -0.98
CA SER A 26 -12.15 -2.57 -0.88
C SER A 26 -13.15 -1.47 -1.23
N ARG A 27 -13.13 -0.39 -0.46
CA ARG A 27 -13.90 0.82 -0.68
C ARG A 27 -12.98 2.03 -0.71
N LEU A 28 -12.99 2.74 -1.84
CA LEU A 28 -12.25 3.98 -2.02
C LEU A 28 -12.90 5.09 -1.17
N LEU A 29 -12.06 5.85 -0.47
CA LEU A 29 -12.45 6.94 0.43
C LEU A 29 -12.09 8.29 -0.17
N GLU A 30 -10.93 8.38 -0.83
CA GLU A 30 -10.42 9.65 -1.36
C GLU A 30 -9.50 9.40 -2.55
N VAL A 31 -9.54 10.32 -3.52
CA VAL A 31 -8.54 10.45 -4.59
C VAL A 31 -8.30 11.93 -4.85
N GLY A 32 -7.04 12.35 -4.91
CA GLY A 32 -6.70 13.75 -5.21
C GLY A 32 -5.21 14.03 -5.23
N GLU A 33 -4.81 15.15 -5.82
CA GLU A 33 -3.45 15.69 -5.65
C GLU A 33 -3.36 16.40 -4.28
N VAL A 34 -2.38 16.03 -3.46
CA VAL A 34 -2.17 16.55 -2.11
C VAL A 34 -0.68 16.80 -1.87
N VAL A 35 -0.36 17.67 -0.90
CA VAL A 35 0.97 17.66 -0.28
C VAL A 35 1.00 16.46 0.68
N PRO A 36 1.84 15.45 0.44
CA PRO A 36 1.84 14.25 1.27
C PRO A 36 2.53 14.52 2.62
N PRO A 37 2.32 13.66 3.63
CA PRO A 37 3.08 13.72 4.88
C PRO A 37 4.60 13.64 4.63
N VAL A 38 5.40 14.23 5.51
CA VAL A 38 6.87 14.35 5.36
C VAL A 38 7.55 13.01 5.04
N ASN A 39 7.23 11.95 5.78
CA ASN A 39 7.80 10.62 5.57
C ASN A 39 7.42 10.00 4.21
N VAL A 40 6.29 10.40 3.64
CA VAL A 40 5.85 9.99 2.30
C VAL A 40 6.56 10.82 1.23
N ALA A 41 6.68 12.14 1.43
CA ALA A 41 7.45 13.02 0.54
C ALA A 41 8.92 12.55 0.43
N GLU A 42 9.55 12.25 1.56
CA GLU A 42 10.91 11.67 1.63
C GLU A 42 10.99 10.34 0.86
N GLY A 43 10.01 9.45 1.06
CA GLY A 43 9.96 8.15 0.37
C GLY A 43 9.78 8.26 -1.14
N LEU A 44 9.10 9.32 -1.62
CA LEU A 44 8.93 9.62 -3.03
C LEU A 44 10.07 10.47 -3.61
N GLY A 45 10.98 10.99 -2.78
CA GLY A 45 12.03 11.92 -3.21
C GLY A 45 11.50 13.28 -3.66
N LEU A 46 10.39 13.73 -3.06
CA LEU A 46 9.77 15.02 -3.35
C LEU A 46 10.43 16.15 -2.55
N ALA A 47 10.33 17.38 -3.09
CA ALA A 47 10.65 18.59 -2.33
C ALA A 47 9.61 18.85 -1.21
N GLU A 48 9.89 19.79 -0.32
CA GLU A 48 9.07 20.08 0.88
C GLU A 48 7.60 20.44 0.56
N ASP A 49 7.34 21.02 -0.61
CA ASP A 49 6.02 21.37 -1.14
C ASP A 49 5.59 20.51 -2.34
N GLY A 50 6.33 19.42 -2.61
CA GLY A 50 6.05 18.52 -3.71
C GLY A 50 4.70 17.82 -3.57
N MET A 51 3.95 17.76 -4.66
CA MET A 51 2.62 17.16 -4.69
C MET A 51 2.69 15.67 -5.06
N ALA A 52 1.75 14.88 -4.54
CA ALA A 52 1.53 13.48 -4.92
C ALA A 52 0.04 13.22 -5.17
N VAL A 53 -0.28 12.24 -6.03
CA VAL A 53 -1.65 11.74 -6.15
C VAL A 53 -1.91 10.72 -5.04
N LEU A 54 -2.82 11.05 -4.13
CA LEU A 54 -3.32 10.17 -3.09
C LEU A 54 -4.47 9.31 -3.60
N ARG A 55 -4.48 8.05 -3.20
CA ARG A 55 -5.63 7.15 -3.22
C ARG A 55 -5.78 6.51 -1.85
N ARG A 56 -6.86 6.84 -1.13
CA ARG A 56 -7.18 6.28 0.18
C ARG A 56 -8.31 5.28 0.08
N GLN A 57 -8.16 4.12 0.72
CA GLN A 57 -9.17 3.06 0.73
C GLN A 57 -9.18 2.32 2.06
N VAL A 58 -10.34 1.76 2.40
CA VAL A 58 -10.46 0.78 3.49
C VAL A 58 -10.72 -0.60 2.90
N LEU A 59 -9.97 -1.59 3.40
CA LEU A 59 -10.20 -3.00 3.11
C LEU A 59 -11.04 -3.58 4.25
N SER A 60 -11.99 -4.43 3.87
CA SER A 60 -12.86 -5.12 4.80
C SER A 60 -12.90 -6.61 4.48
N ILE A 61 -13.01 -7.40 5.52
CA ILE A 61 -13.22 -8.85 5.47
C ILE A 61 -14.52 -9.11 6.22
N ASP A 62 -15.47 -9.78 5.56
CA ASP A 62 -16.78 -10.08 6.15
C ASP A 62 -17.45 -8.86 6.81
N ASP A 63 -17.36 -7.72 6.11
CA ASP A 63 -17.87 -6.40 6.52
C ASP A 63 -17.17 -5.70 7.70
N GLU A 64 -16.12 -6.31 8.26
CA GLU A 64 -15.26 -5.68 9.25
C GLU A 64 -14.06 -4.98 8.59
N PRO A 65 -13.77 -3.70 8.90
CA PRO A 65 -12.62 -3.00 8.36
C PRO A 65 -11.32 -3.53 8.98
N VAL A 66 -10.42 -4.00 8.12
CA VAL A 66 -9.19 -4.69 8.54
C VAL A 66 -7.95 -3.86 8.31
N GLU A 67 -7.99 -2.98 7.29
CA GLU A 67 -6.85 -2.18 6.91
C GLU A 67 -7.29 -0.84 6.29
N LEU A 68 -6.67 0.24 6.74
CA LEU A 68 -6.71 1.53 6.07
C LEU A 68 -5.42 1.69 5.25
N VAL A 69 -5.57 2.03 3.97
CA VAL A 69 -4.44 2.20 3.05
C VAL A 69 -4.53 3.58 2.41
N ALA A 70 -3.44 4.35 2.48
CA ALA A 70 -3.22 5.57 1.73
C ALA A 70 -2.01 5.38 0.81
N SER A 71 -2.26 5.26 -0.49
CA SER A 71 -1.22 5.10 -1.51
C SER A 71 -0.99 6.43 -2.23
N TYR A 72 0.27 6.82 -2.36
CA TYR A 72 0.72 8.06 -2.93
C TYR A 72 1.59 7.77 -4.16
N TYR A 73 1.34 8.49 -5.24
CA TYR A 73 2.02 8.31 -6.53
C TYR A 73 2.64 9.63 -6.97
N PRO A 74 3.86 9.62 -7.57
CA PRO A 74 4.39 10.81 -8.21
C PRO A 74 3.41 11.36 -9.25
N VAL A 75 3.18 12.67 -9.24
CA VAL A 75 2.18 13.32 -10.10
C VAL A 75 2.47 13.07 -11.58
N GLU A 76 3.75 13.09 -11.97
CA GLU A 76 4.19 12.84 -13.34
C GLU A 76 3.94 11.42 -13.83
N ILE A 77 3.75 10.45 -12.92
CA ILE A 77 3.35 9.08 -13.25
C ILE A 77 1.82 8.95 -13.28
N ALA A 78 1.14 9.60 -12.34
CA ALA A 78 -0.27 9.39 -12.09
C ALA A 78 -1.19 10.23 -13.00
N ARG A 79 -0.77 11.44 -13.37
CA ARG A 79 -1.62 12.40 -14.10
C ARG A 79 -2.04 11.86 -15.46
N GLY A 80 -3.33 12.01 -15.79
CA GLY A 80 -3.90 11.49 -17.04
C GLY A 80 -4.18 9.98 -17.04
N THR A 81 -4.04 9.32 -15.89
CA THR A 81 -4.29 7.87 -15.75
C THR A 81 -5.45 7.60 -14.79
N ALA A 82 -5.89 6.34 -14.75
CA ALA A 82 -6.92 5.89 -13.83
C ALA A 82 -6.55 6.03 -12.34
N ILE A 83 -5.28 6.30 -12.00
CA ILE A 83 -4.83 6.60 -10.63
C ILE A 83 -5.51 7.86 -10.10
N THR A 84 -5.77 8.85 -10.96
CA THR A 84 -6.44 10.11 -10.59
C THR A 84 -7.96 10.02 -10.49
N GLU A 85 -8.55 8.88 -10.87
CA GLU A 85 -10.01 8.73 -10.94
C GLU A 85 -10.56 8.06 -9.68
N PHE A 86 -11.67 8.58 -9.15
CA PHE A 86 -12.40 7.98 -8.01
C PHE A 86 -13.18 6.72 -8.44
N ARG A 87 -12.45 5.68 -8.86
CA ARG A 87 -13.01 4.38 -9.22
C ARG A 87 -12.00 3.27 -9.02
N ARG A 88 -12.46 2.02 -9.10
CA ARG A 88 -11.59 0.85 -9.11
C ARG A 88 -10.77 0.79 -10.40
N ILE A 89 -9.52 0.41 -10.26
CA ILE A 89 -8.60 0.14 -11.37
C ILE A 89 -8.61 -1.37 -11.62
N ARG A 90 -9.00 -1.79 -12.83
CA ARG A 90 -9.02 -3.21 -13.21
C ARG A 90 -7.58 -3.75 -13.20
N GLY A 91 -7.35 -4.87 -12.52
CA GLY A 91 -5.99 -5.41 -12.30
C GLY A 91 -5.21 -4.73 -11.17
N GLY A 92 -5.72 -3.61 -10.61
CA GLY A 92 -5.05 -2.86 -9.57
C GLY A 92 -3.95 -1.93 -10.07
N THR A 93 -3.37 -1.15 -9.15
CA THR A 93 -2.32 -0.17 -9.44
C THR A 93 -1.02 -0.81 -9.93
N PRO A 94 -0.54 -1.98 -9.44
CA PRO A 94 0.69 -2.58 -9.96
C PRO A 94 0.61 -2.93 -11.46
N THR A 95 -0.51 -3.49 -11.90
CA THR A 95 -0.74 -3.82 -13.32
C THR A 95 -0.81 -2.56 -14.18
N LEU A 96 -1.48 -1.52 -13.70
CA LEU A 96 -1.54 -0.24 -14.41
C LEU A 96 -0.14 0.38 -14.54
N LEU A 97 0.62 0.45 -13.45
CA LEU A 97 1.97 1.01 -13.44
C LEU A 97 2.91 0.25 -14.40
N ALA A 98 2.87 -1.09 -14.40
CA ALA A 98 3.62 -1.89 -15.36
C ALA A 98 3.22 -1.58 -16.82
N GLY A 99 1.92 -1.42 -17.10
CA GLY A 99 1.43 -1.04 -18.43
C GLY A 99 1.83 0.37 -18.87
N LEU A 100 2.16 1.26 -17.93
CA LEU A 100 2.66 2.61 -18.17
C LEU A 100 4.19 2.68 -18.30
N GLY A 101 4.90 1.54 -18.25
CA GLY A 101 6.37 1.50 -18.27
C GLY A 101 7.03 1.77 -16.91
N HIS A 102 6.28 1.65 -15.82
CA HIS A 102 6.75 1.78 -14.45
C HIS A 102 6.50 0.49 -13.64
N PRO A 103 7.04 -0.67 -14.06
CA PRO A 103 6.78 -1.91 -13.35
C PRO A 103 7.37 -1.87 -11.92
N PRO A 104 6.66 -2.35 -10.89
CA PRO A 104 7.24 -2.56 -9.57
C PRO A 104 8.35 -3.61 -9.60
N VAL A 105 9.54 -3.24 -9.10
CA VAL A 105 10.74 -4.11 -9.08
C VAL A 105 11.13 -4.49 -7.66
N ARG A 106 11.07 -3.54 -6.73
CA ARG A 106 11.54 -3.70 -5.35
C ARG A 106 10.62 -2.95 -4.41
N SER A 107 10.43 -3.47 -3.20
CA SER A 107 9.74 -2.77 -2.13
C SER A 107 10.56 -2.77 -0.85
N VAL A 108 10.37 -1.73 -0.04
CA VAL A 108 10.94 -1.64 1.30
C VAL A 108 9.82 -1.26 2.26
N ASP A 109 9.63 -2.09 3.28
CA ASP A 109 8.68 -1.84 4.34
C ASP A 109 9.39 -1.37 5.61
N ARG A 110 8.88 -0.29 6.19
CA ARG A 110 9.18 0.13 7.56
C ARG A 110 7.95 -0.13 8.40
N VAL A 111 8.04 -1.11 9.29
CA VAL A 111 6.94 -1.58 10.13
C VAL A 111 7.15 -1.12 11.57
N SER A 112 6.11 -0.59 12.20
CA SER A 112 6.10 -0.25 13.62
C SER A 112 4.75 -0.53 14.26
N ALA A 113 4.74 -0.72 15.58
CA ALA A 113 3.52 -0.68 16.38
C ALA A 113 3.37 0.70 17.00
N ARG A 114 2.20 1.33 16.87
CA ARG A 114 1.94 2.64 17.47
C ARG A 114 0.47 2.83 17.83
N VAL A 115 0.18 3.86 18.64
CA VAL A 115 -1.20 4.31 18.87
C VAL A 115 -1.79 4.80 17.53
N PRO A 116 -3.04 4.43 17.20
CA PRO A 116 -3.69 4.88 15.97
C PRO A 116 -3.92 6.39 15.99
N ALA A 117 -3.80 7.00 14.82
CA ALA A 117 -4.34 8.34 14.59
C ALA A 117 -5.88 8.30 14.64
N GLN A 118 -6.51 9.46 14.83
CA GLN A 118 -7.97 9.54 14.90
C GLN A 118 -8.65 8.98 13.64
N GLU A 119 -8.09 9.25 12.46
CA GLU A 119 -8.57 8.72 11.18
C GLU A 119 -8.53 7.19 11.15
N GLU A 120 -7.41 6.60 11.60
CA GLU A 120 -7.23 5.15 11.64
C GLU A 120 -8.20 4.49 12.62
N ASN A 121 -8.38 5.10 13.81
CA ASN A 121 -9.32 4.61 14.81
C ASN A 121 -10.76 4.57 14.27
N ALA A 122 -11.19 5.67 13.62
CA ALA A 122 -12.51 5.78 13.03
C ALA A 122 -12.71 4.82 11.84
N ALA A 123 -11.72 4.73 10.94
CA ALA A 123 -11.81 3.88 9.76
C ALA A 123 -11.79 2.39 10.09
N LEU A 124 -11.00 1.98 11.08
CA LEU A 124 -10.83 0.59 11.51
C LEU A 124 -11.77 0.17 12.64
N ARG A 125 -12.60 1.09 13.15
CA ARG A 125 -13.55 0.83 14.26
C ARG A 125 -12.89 0.17 15.47
N LEU A 126 -11.70 0.64 15.83
CA LEU A 126 -10.90 0.01 16.89
C LEU A 126 -11.59 0.17 18.26
N PRO A 127 -11.67 -0.90 19.06
CA PRO A 127 -12.18 -0.79 20.42
C PRO A 127 -11.13 -0.09 21.31
N GLY A 128 -11.27 1.22 21.46
CA GLY A 128 -10.40 2.03 22.32
C GLY A 128 -9.01 2.32 21.75
N ASN A 129 -8.01 2.43 22.63
CA ASN A 129 -6.64 2.87 22.30
C ASN A 129 -5.70 1.69 21.95
N LEU A 130 -6.20 0.66 21.27
CA LEU A 130 -5.38 -0.48 20.87
C LEU A 130 -4.36 -0.06 19.79
N PRO A 131 -3.12 -0.57 19.84
CA PRO A 131 -2.11 -0.24 18.86
C PRO A 131 -2.46 -0.78 17.48
N VAL A 132 -1.99 -0.08 16.45
CA VAL A 132 -2.01 -0.53 15.06
C VAL A 132 -0.62 -1.01 14.64
N LEU A 133 -0.60 -2.01 13.75
CA LEU A 133 0.57 -2.27 12.91
C LEU A 133 0.56 -1.24 11.79
N HIS A 134 1.55 -0.36 11.82
CA HIS A 134 1.75 0.69 10.85
C HIS A 134 2.88 0.33 9.91
N THR A 135 2.60 0.31 8.61
CA THR A 135 3.60 0.02 7.58
C THR A 135 3.70 1.20 6.63
N LEU A 136 4.91 1.78 6.53
CA LEU A 136 5.30 2.67 5.44
C LEU A 136 6.06 1.83 4.41
N ARG A 137 5.51 1.73 3.21
CA ARG A 137 6.06 0.96 2.10
C ARG A 137 6.49 1.89 0.98
N VAL A 138 7.73 1.77 0.53
CA VAL A 138 8.19 2.40 -0.70
C VAL A 138 8.32 1.34 -1.77
N VAL A 139 7.69 1.55 -2.92
CA VAL A 139 7.79 0.68 -4.10
C VAL A 139 8.64 1.39 -5.14
N TYR A 140 9.69 0.70 -5.56
CA TYR A 140 10.65 1.16 -6.56
C TYR A 140 10.41 0.42 -7.88
N GLY A 141 10.47 1.18 -8.98
CA GLY A 141 10.53 0.65 -10.33
C GLY A 141 11.97 0.45 -10.80
N GLU A 142 12.16 0.44 -12.12
CA GLU A 142 13.50 0.38 -12.72
C GLU A 142 14.36 1.58 -12.34
N GLY A 143 15.68 1.38 -12.27
CA GLY A 143 16.63 2.43 -11.91
C GLY A 143 16.49 2.97 -10.48
N ASP A 144 15.85 2.21 -9.59
CA ASP A 144 15.59 2.59 -8.20
C ASP A 144 14.72 3.85 -8.04
N ARG A 145 13.89 4.15 -9.04
CA ARG A 145 12.93 5.24 -8.98
C ARG A 145 11.74 4.88 -8.10
N PRO A 146 11.36 5.66 -7.07
CA PRO A 146 10.12 5.44 -6.33
C PRO A 146 8.91 5.70 -7.23
N ILE A 147 7.98 4.75 -7.29
CA ILE A 147 6.78 4.82 -8.12
C ILE A 147 5.48 4.81 -7.29
N GLU A 148 5.56 4.38 -6.03
CA GLU A 148 4.47 4.43 -5.08
C GLU A 148 5.04 4.47 -3.66
N VAL A 149 4.42 5.24 -2.77
CA VAL A 149 4.57 5.10 -1.32
C VAL A 149 3.21 4.82 -0.72
N SER A 150 3.10 3.77 0.09
CA SER A 150 1.86 3.38 0.76
C SER A 150 2.02 3.44 2.27
N VAL A 151 1.07 4.08 2.94
CA VAL A 151 0.89 4.07 4.40
C VAL A 151 -0.29 3.16 4.72
N MET A 152 -0.04 2.13 5.52
CA MET A 152 -1.02 1.11 5.88
C MET A 152 -1.15 1.02 7.40
N ALA A 153 -2.37 0.87 7.88
CA ALA A 153 -2.66 0.62 9.29
C ALA A 153 -3.60 -0.58 9.44
N LYS A 154 -3.21 -1.55 10.26
CA LYS A 154 -4.02 -2.72 10.63
C LYS A 154 -4.21 -2.80 12.15
N ALA A 155 -5.32 -3.38 12.60
CA ALA A 155 -5.55 -3.64 14.02
C ALA A 155 -4.49 -4.60 14.58
N GLY A 156 -3.55 -4.11 15.41
CA GLY A 156 -2.40 -4.91 15.83
C GLY A 156 -2.73 -6.08 16.76
N HIS A 157 -3.95 -6.11 17.31
CA HIS A 157 -4.46 -7.22 18.12
C HIS A 157 -5.12 -8.34 17.30
N LEU A 158 -5.32 -8.14 15.99
CA LEU A 158 -6.01 -9.09 15.10
C LEU A 158 -5.13 -9.61 13.96
N TYR A 159 -4.09 -8.86 13.59
CA TYR A 159 -3.27 -9.14 12.41
C TYR A 159 -1.80 -9.24 12.77
N GLU A 160 -1.08 -10.04 12.00
CA GLU A 160 0.37 -10.19 12.04
C GLU A 160 0.97 -9.92 10.66
N LEU A 161 2.26 -9.60 10.63
CA LEU A 161 3.05 -9.49 9.41
C LEU A 161 4.01 -10.67 9.34
N GLN A 162 3.90 -11.46 8.27
CA GLN A 162 4.74 -12.62 8.04
C GLN A 162 5.73 -12.35 6.90
N TYR A 163 7.01 -12.62 7.16
CA TYR A 163 8.08 -12.58 6.17
C TYR A 163 8.81 -13.92 6.14
N GLU A 164 9.20 -14.36 4.95
CA GLU A 164 10.05 -15.53 4.75
C GLU A 164 11.26 -15.11 3.93
N PHE A 165 12.45 -15.42 4.41
CA PHE A 165 13.70 -15.15 3.71
C PHE A 165 14.31 -16.48 3.29
N GLY A 166 14.45 -16.70 1.98
CA GLY A 166 15.25 -17.80 1.47
C GLY A 166 16.73 -17.45 1.60
N ALA A 167 17.56 -18.38 2.09
CA ALA A 167 19.00 -18.26 1.93
C ALA A 167 19.29 -18.27 0.42
N GLY A 168 19.83 -17.18 -0.12
CA GLY A 168 20.25 -17.16 -1.51
C GLY A 168 21.23 -18.30 -1.74
N GLN A 169 21.02 -19.11 -2.78
CA GLN A 169 22.12 -19.92 -3.32
C GLN A 169 23.21 -18.94 -3.74
N GLN A 170 24.29 -18.86 -2.96
CA GLN A 170 25.52 -18.22 -3.42
C GLN A 170 26.14 -19.12 -4.50
N PRO A 171 26.72 -18.52 -5.56
CA PRO A 171 27.46 -19.26 -6.57
C PRO A 171 28.69 -19.97 -5.98
#